data_AF-A0A7X4A688-F1
#
_entry.id   AF-A0A7X4A688-F1
#
_cell.length_a   1.000
_cell.length_b   1.000
_cell.length_c   1.000
_cell.angle_alpha   90.00
_cell.angle_beta   90.00
_cell.angle_gamma   90.00
#
_symmetry.space_group_name_H-M   'P 1'
#
loop_
_entity.id
_entity.type
_entity.pdbx_description
1 polymer ?
#
loop_
_entity_poly.entity_id
_entity_poly.type
_entity_poly.pdbx_seq_one_letter_code
_entity_poly.pdbx_strand_id
1 'polypeptide(L)'
;MATGVLQQGGAAPAGHGPDRRLCVAPMMDCTDRFDRYFLRRITRRALLYTEMVTTGAILHGDRERLLRFDPEEHPVALQLGGSDPAALAECARVGAARGYDEINLNVGCPSDRVQSGRFGVCLMAEPGLVADCVRAMRRAVAVPVTVKCRIGIDGRDDYGFLRDFVAAVADAGCRTVIVHARTAILTGLTPKQNREIPPLRYEVAARVKADFPDLQIVLNGGIASLDEAEAHLATFDGVMIGRAAYHRPWSLAGADARLFGDPPPCASRADAARAMLPYIERETAAGVPLHRILRHMTGLFHGVPGGRAWRRYLAQNAHKPGAGPEVLRAALALTGCDTGAGSAARAAA
;
A
#
# COMPACT_ATOMS: atom_id res chain seq x y z
N MET A 1 -41.54 -22.09 12.00
CA MET A 1 -41.33 -20.66 11.71
C MET A 1 -40.12 -20.22 12.51
N ALA A 2 -38.95 -20.25 11.88
CA ALA A 2 -37.67 -19.99 12.55
C ALA A 2 -37.35 -18.50 12.43
N THR A 3 -37.14 -17.89 13.59
CA THR A 3 -36.81 -16.49 13.85
C THR A 3 -35.40 -16.16 13.34
N GLY A 4 -35.31 -15.29 12.34
CA GLY A 4 -34.05 -14.74 11.84
C GLY A 4 -33.54 -13.63 12.76
N VAL A 5 -32.44 -13.90 13.46
CA VAL A 5 -31.68 -12.90 14.22
C VAL A 5 -30.88 -12.06 13.23
N LEU A 6 -31.16 -10.75 13.24
CA LEU A 6 -30.39 -9.71 12.56
C LEU A 6 -28.95 -9.74 13.07
N GLN A 7 -27.99 -10.03 12.18
CA GLN A 7 -26.57 -9.85 12.46
C GLN A 7 -26.27 -8.35 12.41
N GLN A 8 -26.12 -7.75 13.58
CA GLN A 8 -25.66 -6.37 13.72
C GLN A 8 -24.21 -6.27 13.25
N GLY A 9 -23.95 -5.35 12.32
CA GLY A 9 -22.60 -5.01 11.87
C GLY A 9 -21.77 -4.53 13.06
N GLY A 10 -20.67 -5.24 13.32
CA GLY A 10 -19.72 -4.87 14.36
C GLY A 10 -19.13 -3.49 14.08
N ALA A 11 -19.39 -2.55 14.98
CA ALA A 11 -18.69 -1.27 15.00
C ALA A 11 -17.19 -1.50 15.21
N ALA A 12 -16.36 -0.80 14.45
CA ALA A 12 -14.90 -0.84 14.59
C ALA A 12 -14.50 -0.43 16.03
N PRO A 13 -13.54 -1.12 16.68
CA PRO A 13 -13.09 -0.73 18.00
C PRO A 13 -12.44 0.65 17.94
N ALA A 14 -12.77 1.49 18.93
CA ALA A 14 -12.26 2.85 19.07
C ALA A 14 -10.74 2.85 19.26
N GLY A 15 -10.01 3.10 18.17
CA GLY A 15 -8.58 3.39 18.16
C GLY A 15 -8.31 4.51 17.14
N HIS A 16 -7.59 5.57 17.54
CA HIS A 16 -7.33 6.79 16.77
C HIS A 16 -6.44 6.56 15.52
N GLY A 17 -6.91 5.82 14.52
CA GLY A 17 -6.13 5.56 13.31
C GLY A 17 -6.97 5.12 12.11
N PRO A 18 -6.39 5.10 10.90
CA PRO A 18 -7.08 4.63 9.71
C PRO A 18 -7.51 3.15 9.84
N ASP A 19 -8.59 2.79 9.14
CA ASP A 19 -9.03 1.41 9.00
C ASP A 19 -8.01 0.62 8.15
N ARG A 20 -7.55 -0.52 8.67
CA ARG A 20 -6.48 -1.34 8.07
C ARG A 20 -6.96 -2.67 7.50
N ARG A 21 -8.29 -2.90 7.44
CA ARG A 21 -8.85 -4.13 6.85
C ARG A 21 -8.27 -4.42 5.46
N LEU A 22 -8.06 -3.37 4.66
CA LEU A 22 -7.33 -3.45 3.41
C LEU A 22 -6.29 -2.34 3.28
N CYS A 23 -5.05 -2.72 2.99
CA CYS A 23 -3.94 -1.82 2.72
C CYS A 23 -3.32 -2.09 1.34
N VAL A 24 -2.81 -1.05 0.67
CA VAL A 24 -1.89 -1.21 -0.48
C VAL A 24 -0.45 -1.06 0.01
N ALA A 25 0.40 -2.02 -0.36
CA ALA A 25 1.76 -2.08 0.18
C ALA A 25 2.65 -0.92 -0.30
N PRO A 26 3.58 -0.43 0.53
CA PRO A 26 4.62 0.49 0.10
C PRO A 26 5.54 -0.20 -0.90
N MET A 27 5.68 0.36 -2.11
CA MET A 27 6.44 -0.24 -3.20
C MET A 27 7.25 0.83 -3.94
N MET A 28 8.58 0.76 -3.83
CA MET A 28 9.50 1.63 -4.57
C MET A 28 9.22 1.61 -6.08
N ASP A 29 9.29 2.79 -6.70
CA ASP A 29 8.99 3.11 -8.08
C ASP A 29 7.57 2.76 -8.55
N CYS A 30 6.66 2.43 -7.61
CA CYS A 30 5.28 2.05 -7.87
C CYS A 30 4.31 2.99 -7.14
N THR A 31 4.28 2.97 -5.80
CA THR A 31 3.27 3.69 -4.99
C THR A 31 3.68 5.14 -4.72
N ASP A 32 4.06 5.86 -5.78
CA ASP A 32 4.23 7.31 -5.72
C ASP A 32 2.86 8.02 -5.66
N ARG A 33 2.86 9.35 -5.59
CA ARG A 33 1.61 10.13 -5.46
C ARG A 33 0.66 9.98 -6.66
N PHE A 34 1.18 9.68 -7.85
CA PHE A 34 0.36 9.52 -9.05
C PHE A 34 -0.37 8.18 -9.04
N ASP A 35 0.33 7.11 -8.63
CA ASP A 35 -0.28 5.79 -8.42
C ASP A 35 -1.33 5.82 -7.31
N ARG A 36 -1.01 6.43 -6.17
CA ARG A 36 -1.93 6.50 -5.03
C ARG A 36 -3.19 7.29 -5.36
N TYR A 37 -3.06 8.41 -6.07
CA TYR A 37 -4.22 9.15 -6.56
C TYR A 37 -5.07 8.30 -7.53
N PHE A 38 -4.43 7.56 -8.44
CA PHE A 38 -5.12 6.64 -9.34
C PHE A 38 -5.84 5.52 -8.59
N LEU A 39 -5.21 4.90 -7.58
CA LEU A 39 -5.82 3.85 -6.76
C LEU A 39 -7.06 4.37 -6.01
N ARG A 40 -7.12 5.66 -5.70
CA ARG A 40 -8.32 6.28 -5.10
C ARG A 40 -9.51 6.34 -6.05
N ARG A 41 -9.29 6.18 -7.37
CA ARG A 41 -10.36 5.97 -8.38
C ARG A 41 -10.89 4.54 -8.42
N ILE A 42 -10.32 3.64 -7.61
CA ILE A 42 -10.67 2.22 -7.54
C ILE A 42 -11.21 1.85 -6.16
N THR A 43 -10.62 2.40 -5.09
CA THR A 43 -11.10 2.21 -3.71
C THR A 43 -10.92 3.51 -2.92
N ARG A 44 -11.95 3.96 -2.20
CA ARG A 44 -11.91 5.09 -1.27
C ARG A 44 -11.38 4.72 0.11
N ARG A 45 -11.44 3.43 0.45
CA ARG A 45 -11.27 2.95 1.82
C ARG A 45 -9.92 2.30 2.10
N ALA A 46 -9.28 1.70 1.10
CA ALA A 46 -7.98 1.09 1.31
C ALA A 46 -6.95 2.12 1.83
N LEU A 47 -6.23 1.76 2.89
CA LEU A 47 -5.10 2.55 3.39
C LEU A 47 -3.94 2.45 2.38
N LEU A 48 -3.56 3.60 1.83
CA LEU A 48 -2.44 3.68 0.88
C LEU A 48 -1.16 3.95 1.65
N TYR A 49 -0.04 3.40 1.18
CA TYR A 49 1.29 3.69 1.75
C TYR A 49 2.15 4.38 0.69
N THR A 50 2.94 5.35 1.13
CA THR A 50 3.99 5.94 0.27
C THR A 50 5.03 4.89 -0.13
N GLU A 51 5.86 5.23 -1.10
CA GLU A 51 7.20 4.64 -1.15
C GLU A 51 7.96 4.86 0.17
N MET A 52 8.97 4.04 0.43
CA MET A 52 9.82 4.24 1.60
C MET A 52 10.69 5.48 1.39
N VAL A 53 10.58 6.46 2.29
CA VAL A 53 11.39 7.68 2.29
C VAL A 53 12.40 7.61 3.43
N THR A 54 13.68 7.80 3.14
CA THR A 54 14.72 7.70 4.18
C THR A 54 14.75 8.96 5.04
N THR A 55 15.15 8.82 6.32
CA THR A 55 15.30 9.97 7.22
C THR A 55 16.29 11.00 6.66
N GLY A 56 17.43 10.55 6.14
CA GLY A 56 18.42 11.44 5.52
C GLY A 56 17.86 12.23 4.32
N ALA A 57 16.96 11.65 3.53
CA ALA A 57 16.32 12.36 2.41
C ALA A 57 15.37 13.46 2.90
N ILE A 58 14.62 13.22 3.99
CA ILE A 58 13.72 14.23 4.57
C ILE A 58 14.54 15.32 5.28
N LEU A 59 15.56 14.94 6.05
CA LEU A 59 16.32 15.89 6.86
C LEU A 59 17.15 16.86 6.01
N HIS A 60 17.75 16.36 4.92
CA HIS A 60 18.71 17.12 4.11
C HIS A 60 18.26 17.42 2.67
N GLY A 61 17.10 16.90 2.26
CA GLY A 61 16.57 17.06 0.91
C GLY A 61 15.33 17.96 0.82
N ASP A 62 14.72 17.94 -0.36
CA ASP A 62 13.51 18.70 -0.67
C ASP A 62 12.26 18.00 -0.10
N ARG A 63 11.87 18.39 1.12
CA ARG A 63 10.71 17.86 1.83
C ARG A 63 9.40 18.09 1.07
N GLU A 64 9.24 19.24 0.43
CA GLU A 64 8.02 19.61 -0.31
C GLU A 64 7.83 18.77 -1.56
N ARG A 65 8.90 18.24 -2.13
CA ARG A 65 8.82 17.27 -3.23
C ARG A 65 8.65 15.85 -2.72
N LEU A 66 9.39 15.45 -1.68
CA LEU A 66 9.42 14.08 -1.18
C LEU A 66 8.13 13.66 -0.47
N LEU A 67 7.50 14.58 0.24
CA LEU A 67 6.34 14.32 1.10
C LEU A 67 5.03 14.88 0.52
N ARG A 68 5.04 15.27 -0.75
CA ARG A 68 3.84 15.78 -1.43
C ARG A 68 2.85 14.66 -1.67
N PHE A 69 1.61 14.91 -1.32
CA PHE A 69 0.45 14.12 -1.70
C PHE A 69 -0.75 15.06 -1.94
N ASP A 70 -1.73 14.59 -2.71
CA ASP A 70 -3.02 15.22 -2.95
C ASP A 70 -3.99 14.86 -1.82
N PRO A 71 -4.79 15.79 -1.28
CA PRO A 71 -5.76 15.49 -0.20
C PRO A 71 -6.70 14.32 -0.50
N GLU A 72 -7.00 14.04 -1.77
CA GLU A 72 -7.82 12.89 -2.14
C GLU A 72 -7.16 11.54 -1.82
N GLU A 73 -5.83 11.49 -1.64
CA GLU A 73 -5.11 10.25 -1.31
C GLU A 73 -5.50 9.69 0.07
N HIS A 74 -6.12 10.47 0.95
CA HIS A 74 -6.55 9.99 2.27
C HIS A 74 -7.51 8.78 2.21
N PRO A 75 -7.38 7.80 3.13
CA PRO A 75 -6.31 7.69 4.13
C PRO A 75 -4.97 7.22 3.54
N VAL A 76 -3.86 7.85 3.94
CA VAL A 76 -2.50 7.60 3.45
C VAL A 76 -1.46 7.60 4.59
N ALA A 77 -0.62 6.58 4.61
CA ALA A 77 0.48 6.38 5.56
C ALA A 77 1.83 6.73 4.92
N LEU A 78 2.70 7.43 5.66
CA LEU A 78 4.10 7.65 5.28
C LEU A 78 4.98 6.51 5.81
N GLN A 79 5.70 5.83 4.92
CA GLN A 79 6.71 4.86 5.32
C GLN A 79 8.10 5.49 5.41
N LEU A 80 8.73 5.41 6.59
CA LEU A 80 10.08 5.88 6.86
C LEU A 80 11.10 4.74 6.84
N GLY A 81 12.30 5.04 6.33
CA GLY A 81 13.48 4.19 6.43
C GLY A 81 14.60 4.89 7.22
N GLY A 82 14.99 4.31 8.36
CA GLY A 82 16.07 4.83 9.20
C GLY A 82 16.28 3.95 10.43
N SER A 83 17.29 4.28 11.22
CA SER A 83 17.65 3.56 12.46
C SER A 83 18.12 4.47 13.59
N ASP A 84 18.24 5.78 13.36
CA ASP A 84 18.52 6.75 14.41
C ASP A 84 17.20 7.24 15.03
N PRO A 85 16.96 7.04 16.35
CA PRO A 85 15.70 7.40 16.99
C PRO A 85 15.35 8.89 16.89
N ALA A 86 16.34 9.79 16.99
CA ALA A 86 16.10 11.22 16.95
C ALA A 86 15.72 11.70 15.54
N ALA A 87 16.43 11.22 14.52
CA ALA A 87 16.13 11.47 13.12
C ALA A 87 14.76 10.94 12.72
N LEU A 88 14.39 9.74 13.18
CA LEU A 88 13.08 9.16 12.94
C LEU A 88 11.97 9.94 13.64
N ALA A 89 12.18 10.41 14.87
CA ALA A 89 11.22 11.26 15.58
C ALA A 89 10.97 12.58 14.84
N GLU A 90 12.02 13.25 14.37
CA GLU A 90 11.89 14.48 13.57
C GLU A 90 11.18 14.22 12.24
N CYS A 91 11.53 13.15 11.52
CA CYS A 91 10.86 12.80 10.27
C CYS A 91 9.39 12.41 10.47
N ALA A 92 9.06 11.73 11.57
CA ALA A 92 7.68 11.45 11.95
C ALA A 92 6.91 12.75 12.19
N ARG A 93 7.48 13.71 12.95
CA ARG A 93 6.89 15.03 13.18
C ARG A 93 6.63 15.78 11.88
N VAL A 94 7.60 15.78 10.96
CA VAL A 94 7.44 16.40 9.63
C VAL A 94 6.32 15.72 8.83
N GLY A 95 6.28 14.38 8.83
CA GLY A 95 5.22 13.63 8.15
C GLY A 95 3.83 13.92 8.73
N ALA A 96 3.67 13.84 10.05
CA ALA A 96 2.40 14.13 10.71
C ALA A 96 1.95 15.58 10.47
N ALA A 97 2.87 16.55 10.55
CA ALA A 97 2.57 17.95 10.24
C ALA A 97 2.16 18.16 8.77
N ARG A 98 2.62 17.29 7.86
CA ARG A 98 2.21 17.31 6.45
C ARG A 98 0.81 16.73 6.22
N GLY A 99 0.26 16.05 7.21
CA GLY A 99 -1.10 15.52 7.22
C GLY A 99 -1.22 14.01 7.08
N TYR A 100 -0.13 13.24 7.03
CA TYR A 100 -0.23 11.77 6.92
C TYR A 100 -0.99 11.15 8.11
N ASP A 101 -1.86 10.19 7.82
CA ASP A 101 -2.76 9.57 8.83
C ASP A 101 -2.03 8.55 9.72
N GLU A 102 -0.84 8.12 9.30
CA GLU A 102 -0.02 7.12 9.97
C GLU A 102 1.45 7.30 9.58
N ILE A 103 2.36 7.04 10.53
CA ILE A 103 3.79 6.91 10.28
C ILE A 103 4.22 5.45 10.45
N ASN A 104 4.68 4.82 9.38
CA ASN A 104 5.13 3.43 9.37
C ASN A 104 6.65 3.33 9.33
N LEU A 105 7.25 2.50 10.19
CA LEU A 105 8.69 2.19 10.14
C LEU A 105 8.94 0.93 9.29
N ASN A 106 9.80 1.06 8.27
CA ASN A 106 10.24 -0.08 7.47
C ASN A 106 11.29 -0.92 8.21
N VAL A 107 10.94 -2.18 8.47
CA VAL A 107 11.83 -3.22 9.02
C VAL A 107 11.76 -4.49 8.14
N GLY A 108 11.56 -4.32 6.82
CA GLY A 108 11.24 -5.44 5.93
C GLY A 108 11.85 -5.40 4.54
N CYS A 109 12.44 -4.28 4.11
CA CYS A 109 13.11 -4.17 2.81
C CYS A 109 14.51 -4.82 2.86
N PRO A 110 14.83 -5.78 1.95
CA PRO A 110 16.13 -6.48 1.95
C PRO A 110 17.16 -5.90 0.98
N SER A 111 16.95 -4.74 0.36
CA SER A 111 17.86 -4.25 -0.69
C SER A 111 19.24 -3.83 -0.17
N ASP A 112 20.26 -3.92 -1.02
CA ASP A 112 21.66 -3.61 -0.65
C ASP A 112 21.84 -2.17 -0.13
N ARG A 113 21.13 -1.21 -0.74
CA ARG A 113 21.12 0.20 -0.31
C ARG A 113 20.61 0.35 1.12
N VAL A 114 19.65 -0.48 1.52
CA VAL A 114 19.01 -0.48 2.84
C VAL A 114 19.95 -1.09 3.88
N GLN A 115 20.61 -2.20 3.53
CA GLN A 115 21.63 -2.83 4.38
C GLN A 115 22.82 -1.87 4.62
N SER A 116 23.33 -1.24 3.55
CA SER A 116 24.47 -0.31 3.63
C SER A 116 24.15 0.93 4.47
N GLY A 117 22.91 1.40 4.44
CA GLY A 117 22.45 2.53 5.26
C GLY A 117 22.02 2.14 6.68
N ARG A 118 22.13 0.86 7.07
CA ARG A 118 21.66 0.33 8.36
C ARG A 118 20.19 0.62 8.66
N PHE A 119 19.28 0.36 7.73
CA PHE A 119 17.84 0.41 7.98
C PHE A 119 17.12 -0.79 7.36
N GLY A 120 15.78 -0.87 7.46
CA GLY A 120 14.99 -1.94 6.86
C GLY A 120 15.23 -3.30 7.52
N VAL A 121 15.28 -4.38 6.73
CA VAL A 121 15.15 -5.75 7.29
C VAL A 121 16.31 -6.16 8.20
N CYS A 122 17.50 -5.57 8.05
CA CYS A 122 18.62 -5.87 8.94
C CYS A 122 18.30 -5.51 10.39
N LEU A 123 17.40 -4.55 10.62
CA LEU A 123 16.95 -4.15 11.95
C LEU A 123 16.13 -5.22 12.69
N MET A 124 15.66 -6.27 12.00
CA MET A 124 15.08 -7.43 12.68
C MET A 124 16.08 -8.09 13.64
N ALA A 125 17.38 -7.95 13.38
CA ALA A 125 18.44 -8.42 14.27
C ALA A 125 18.64 -7.55 15.52
N GLU A 126 18.06 -6.36 15.57
CA GLU A 126 18.28 -5.33 16.59
C GLU A 126 16.92 -4.87 17.19
N PRO A 127 16.11 -5.78 17.78
CA PRO A 127 14.77 -5.44 18.27
C PRO A 127 14.75 -4.31 19.32
N GLY A 128 15.79 -4.21 20.15
CA GLY A 128 15.95 -3.11 21.10
C GLY A 128 16.08 -1.73 20.42
N LEU A 129 16.87 -1.66 19.33
CA LEU A 129 17.01 -0.42 18.55
C LEU A 129 15.70 -0.03 17.87
N VAL A 130 14.98 -1.01 17.31
CA VAL A 130 13.66 -0.75 16.72
C VAL A 130 12.67 -0.26 17.79
N ALA A 131 12.69 -0.85 18.99
CA ALA A 131 11.89 -0.38 20.11
C ALA A 131 12.20 1.08 20.49
N ASP A 132 13.48 1.46 20.54
CA ASP A 132 13.88 2.84 20.82
C ASP A 132 13.43 3.82 19.72
N CYS A 133 13.54 3.42 18.45
CA CYS A 133 13.02 4.17 17.31
C CYS A 133 11.50 4.38 17.43
N VAL A 134 10.74 3.31 17.70
CA VAL A 134 9.29 3.37 17.87
C VAL A 134 8.91 4.29 19.04
N ARG A 135 9.57 4.19 20.20
CA ARG A 135 9.32 5.07 21.35
C ARG A 135 9.57 6.54 20.99
N ALA A 136 10.67 6.82 20.30
CA ALA A 136 11.02 8.17 19.90
C ALA A 136 9.99 8.76 18.93
N MET A 137 9.60 8.00 17.89
CA MET A 137 8.56 8.40 16.93
C MET A 137 7.21 8.64 17.62
N ARG A 138 6.77 7.71 18.48
CA ARG A 138 5.47 7.81 19.19
C ARG A 138 5.41 9.01 20.14
N ARG A 139 6.52 9.39 20.76
CA ARG A 139 6.58 10.61 21.58
C ARG A 139 6.48 11.89 20.74
N ALA A 140 6.84 11.84 19.46
CA ALA A 140 6.88 13.00 18.58
C ALA A 140 5.57 13.28 17.84
N VAL A 141 4.66 12.31 17.74
CA VAL A 141 3.42 12.45 16.96
C VAL A 141 2.20 11.82 17.64
N ALA A 142 1.02 12.38 17.35
CA ALA A 142 -0.25 11.84 17.83
C ALA A 142 -0.84 10.75 16.90
N VAL A 143 -0.52 10.81 15.61
CA VAL A 143 -0.96 9.78 14.65
C VAL A 143 -0.29 8.42 14.97
N PRO A 144 -0.91 7.29 14.60
CA PRO A 144 -0.34 5.97 14.85
C PRO A 144 1.07 5.82 14.28
N VAL A 145 1.95 5.21 15.08
CA VAL A 145 3.24 4.70 14.63
C VAL A 145 3.16 3.19 14.54
N THR A 146 3.44 2.64 13.37
CA THR A 146 3.30 1.21 13.06
C THR A 146 4.62 0.64 12.52
N VAL A 147 4.77 -0.69 12.53
CA VAL A 147 6.00 -1.35 12.04
C VAL A 147 5.63 -2.34 10.94
N LYS A 148 6.36 -2.31 9.82
CA LYS A 148 6.26 -3.34 8.77
C LYS A 148 7.52 -4.20 8.74
N CYS A 149 7.40 -5.48 9.06
CA CYS A 149 8.52 -6.42 9.12
C CYS A 149 8.32 -7.66 8.23
N ARG A 150 9.25 -8.59 8.34
CA ARG A 150 9.15 -9.97 7.82
C ARG A 150 9.02 -10.96 8.97
N ILE A 151 8.90 -12.24 8.66
CA ILE A 151 8.86 -13.32 9.66
C ILE A 151 10.24 -13.80 10.10
N GLY A 152 11.32 -13.31 9.50
CA GLY A 152 12.68 -13.74 9.79
C GLY A 152 13.70 -13.18 8.82
N ILE A 153 14.97 -13.44 9.11
CA ILE A 153 16.14 -13.18 8.26
C ILE A 153 17.01 -14.44 8.14
N ASP A 154 18.00 -14.45 7.25
CA ASP A 154 18.92 -15.59 7.10
C ASP A 154 19.48 -16.09 8.43
N GLY A 155 19.33 -17.40 8.66
CA GLY A 155 19.80 -18.08 9.87
C GLY A 155 19.03 -17.73 11.15
N ARG A 156 18.00 -16.88 11.08
CA ARG A 156 17.13 -16.47 12.21
C ARG A 156 15.70 -16.30 11.73
N ASP A 157 15.01 -17.43 11.61
CA ASP A 157 13.63 -17.47 11.13
C ASP A 157 12.73 -18.45 11.89
N ASP A 158 13.18 -18.88 13.06
CA ASP A 158 12.35 -19.58 14.03
C ASP A 158 11.30 -18.63 14.63
N TYR A 159 10.25 -19.23 15.21
CA TYR A 159 9.16 -18.43 15.76
C TYR A 159 9.58 -17.58 16.97
N GLY A 160 10.51 -18.05 17.79
CA GLY A 160 11.00 -17.31 18.96
C GLY A 160 11.61 -15.98 18.55
N PHE A 161 12.43 -15.98 17.49
CA PHE A 161 12.99 -14.75 16.91
C PHE A 161 11.91 -13.72 16.53
N LEU A 162 10.86 -14.13 15.80
CA LEU A 162 9.78 -13.23 15.43
C LEU A 162 8.96 -12.77 16.63
N ARG A 163 8.62 -13.68 17.55
CA ARG A 163 7.87 -13.39 18.78
C ARG A 163 8.59 -12.34 19.61
N ASP A 164 9.89 -12.51 19.84
CA ASP A 164 10.68 -11.61 20.67
C ASP A 164 10.82 -10.23 20.01
N PHE A 165 10.95 -10.19 18.68
CA PHE A 165 10.90 -8.93 17.92
C PHE A 165 9.54 -8.22 18.09
N VAL A 166 8.42 -8.95 17.94
CA VAL A 166 7.07 -8.40 18.09
C VAL A 166 6.82 -7.90 19.51
N ALA A 167 7.26 -8.65 20.52
CA ALA A 167 7.18 -8.24 21.93
C ALA A 167 7.92 -6.92 22.17
N ALA A 168 9.16 -6.79 21.68
CA ALA A 168 9.95 -5.57 21.86
C ALA A 168 9.28 -4.32 21.24
N VAL A 169 8.69 -4.44 20.05
CA VAL A 169 7.97 -3.31 19.41
C VAL A 169 6.63 -3.02 20.10
N ALA A 170 5.95 -4.04 20.61
CA ALA A 170 4.72 -3.89 21.39
C ALA A 170 4.98 -3.17 22.72
N ASP A 171 6.06 -3.52 23.43
CA ASP A 171 6.51 -2.86 24.66
C ASP A 171 6.95 -1.41 24.43
N ALA A 172 7.39 -1.07 23.22
CA ALA A 172 7.60 0.32 22.80
C ALA A 172 6.28 1.10 22.55
N GLY A 173 5.14 0.40 22.61
CA GLY A 173 3.79 0.93 22.44
C GLY A 173 3.29 0.89 20.99
N CYS A 174 3.95 0.18 20.08
CA CYS A 174 3.39 -0.10 18.76
C CYS A 174 2.15 -0.99 18.91
N ARG A 175 1.03 -0.60 18.30
CA ARG A 175 -0.22 -1.37 18.35
C ARG A 175 -0.59 -2.05 17.03
N THR A 176 0.19 -1.83 15.98
CA THR A 176 -0.04 -2.43 14.66
C THR A 176 1.27 -2.91 14.05
N VAL A 177 1.32 -4.20 13.71
CA VAL A 177 2.46 -4.82 13.03
C VAL A 177 1.98 -5.39 11.70
N ILE A 178 2.60 -4.95 10.61
CA ILE A 178 2.36 -5.48 9.27
C ILE A 178 3.43 -6.55 8.98
N VAL A 179 3.01 -7.81 8.85
CA VAL A 179 3.93 -8.96 8.72
C VAL A 179 3.93 -9.45 7.27
N HIS A 180 5.05 -9.25 6.56
CA HIS A 180 5.27 -9.96 5.31
C HIS A 180 5.69 -11.40 5.59
N ALA A 181 4.83 -12.35 5.25
CA ALA A 181 4.93 -13.77 5.62
C ALA A 181 6.03 -14.56 4.88
N ARG A 182 7.15 -13.92 4.54
CA ARG A 182 8.37 -14.57 4.03
C ARG A 182 9.58 -14.09 4.80
N THR A 183 10.50 -15.00 5.11
CA THR A 183 11.86 -14.69 5.55
C THR A 183 12.57 -13.83 4.51
N ALA A 184 13.46 -12.93 4.92
CA ALA A 184 14.38 -12.25 4.00
C ALA A 184 15.71 -12.99 3.93
N ILE A 185 16.18 -13.20 2.70
CA ILE A 185 17.52 -13.68 2.42
C ILE A 185 18.37 -12.47 2.05
N LEU A 186 19.35 -12.14 2.89
CA LEU A 186 20.13 -10.90 2.84
C LEU A 186 21.30 -10.99 1.85
N THR A 187 21.78 -12.19 1.57
CA THR A 187 22.89 -12.41 0.63
C THR A 187 22.44 -13.24 -0.58
N GLY A 188 22.92 -12.86 -1.77
CA GLY A 188 22.69 -13.63 -3.00
C GLY A 188 21.31 -13.51 -3.67
N LEU A 189 20.31 -12.88 -3.03
CA LEU A 189 18.99 -12.64 -3.64
C LEU A 189 18.69 -11.15 -3.85
N THR A 190 18.27 -10.80 -5.06
CA THR A 190 17.70 -9.47 -5.34
C THR A 190 16.41 -9.22 -4.55
N PRO A 191 15.98 -7.95 -4.36
CA PRO A 191 14.71 -7.63 -3.72
C PRO A 191 13.49 -8.29 -4.38
N LYS A 192 13.53 -8.51 -5.70
CA LYS A 192 12.47 -9.23 -6.43
C LYS A 192 12.44 -10.70 -6.03
N GLN A 193 13.58 -11.39 -6.11
CA GLN A 193 13.72 -12.79 -5.72
C GLN A 193 13.32 -13.02 -4.27
N ASN A 194 13.65 -12.08 -3.37
CA ASN A 194 13.23 -12.08 -1.98
C ASN A 194 11.71 -12.03 -1.73
N ARG A 195 10.90 -11.75 -2.76
CA ARG A 195 9.43 -11.77 -2.72
C ARG A 195 8.83 -12.96 -3.47
N GLU A 196 9.67 -13.83 -4.01
CA GLU A 196 9.26 -14.93 -4.89
C GLU A 196 9.81 -16.27 -4.39
N ILE A 197 11.10 -16.32 -4.01
CA ILE A 197 11.81 -17.56 -3.68
C ILE A 197 11.52 -18.06 -2.26
N PRO A 198 11.69 -17.29 -1.16
CA PRO A 198 11.36 -17.81 0.15
C PRO A 198 9.87 -18.16 0.25
N PRO A 199 9.51 -19.30 0.86
CA PRO A 199 8.12 -19.74 0.92
C PRO A 199 7.29 -18.78 1.77
N LEU A 200 6.00 -18.71 1.47
CA LEU A 200 5.04 -18.05 2.34
C LEU A 200 4.71 -18.95 3.52
N ARG A 201 4.72 -18.37 4.72
CA ARG A 201 4.41 -19.04 5.98
C ARG A 201 3.37 -18.21 6.75
N TYR A 202 2.12 -18.26 6.30
CA TYR A 202 1.02 -17.49 6.90
C TYR A 202 0.69 -17.95 8.32
N GLU A 203 0.86 -19.23 8.60
CA GLU A 203 0.71 -19.84 9.92
C GLU A 203 1.62 -19.21 10.98
N VAL A 204 2.82 -18.78 10.59
CA VAL A 204 3.75 -18.08 11.48
C VAL A 204 3.19 -16.72 11.89
N ALA A 205 2.62 -15.96 10.94
CA ALA A 205 1.97 -14.69 11.23
C ALA A 205 0.66 -14.89 12.04
N ALA A 206 -0.10 -15.95 11.76
CA ALA A 206 -1.30 -16.28 12.52
C ALA A 206 -0.97 -16.60 13.99
N ARG A 207 0.16 -17.28 14.23
CA ARG A 207 0.66 -17.54 15.59
C ARG A 207 1.00 -16.24 16.33
N VAL A 208 1.58 -15.25 15.65
CA VAL A 208 1.77 -13.90 16.23
C VAL A 208 0.42 -13.29 16.63
N LYS A 209 -0.61 -13.36 15.78
CA LYS A 209 -1.94 -12.84 16.13
C LYS A 209 -2.54 -13.53 17.36
N ALA A 210 -2.36 -14.85 17.49
CA ALA A 210 -2.83 -15.60 18.65
C ALA A 210 -2.09 -15.23 19.94
N ASP A 211 -0.76 -15.06 19.89
CA ASP A 211 0.07 -14.75 21.05
C ASP A 211 -0.05 -13.26 21.48
N PHE A 212 -0.42 -12.37 20.57
CA PHE A 212 -0.56 -10.93 20.80
C PHE A 212 -1.96 -10.42 20.41
N PRO A 213 -3.03 -10.83 21.11
CA PRO A 213 -4.42 -10.52 20.74
C PRO A 213 -4.72 -9.00 20.77
N ASP A 214 -4.02 -8.25 21.62
CA ASP A 214 -4.14 -6.79 21.76
C ASP A 214 -3.47 -5.99 20.64
N LEU A 215 -2.74 -6.65 19.74
CA LEU A 215 -2.15 -6.01 18.56
C LEU A 215 -3.03 -6.21 17.33
N GLN A 216 -3.04 -5.20 16.46
CA GLN A 216 -3.50 -5.35 15.09
C GLN A 216 -2.39 -5.99 14.24
N ILE A 217 -2.62 -7.20 13.74
CA ILE A 217 -1.70 -7.90 12.84
C ILE A 217 -2.26 -7.83 11.42
N VAL A 218 -1.52 -7.15 10.53
CA VAL A 218 -1.89 -7.01 9.12
C VAL A 218 -1.03 -7.98 8.29
N LEU A 219 -1.66 -8.96 7.65
CA LEU A 219 -0.96 -9.96 6.85
C LEU A 219 -0.52 -9.37 5.50
N ASN A 220 0.70 -9.70 5.06
CA ASN A 220 1.21 -9.32 3.75
C ASN A 220 1.95 -10.48 3.06
N GLY A 221 1.87 -10.52 1.72
CA GLY A 221 2.68 -11.37 0.86
C GLY A 221 1.84 -12.36 0.06
N GLY A 222 2.02 -12.40 -1.26
CA GLY A 222 1.37 -13.38 -2.16
C GLY A 222 -0.13 -13.24 -2.41
N ILE A 223 -0.84 -12.43 -1.62
CA ILE A 223 -2.28 -12.19 -1.78
C ILE A 223 -2.57 -11.46 -3.10
N ALA A 224 -3.45 -12.03 -3.92
CA ALA A 224 -3.69 -11.62 -5.30
C ALA A 224 -5.14 -11.21 -5.61
N SER A 225 -6.10 -11.49 -4.73
CA SER A 225 -7.52 -11.20 -4.92
C SER A 225 -8.21 -10.73 -3.64
N LEU A 226 -9.41 -10.15 -3.78
CA LEU A 226 -10.26 -9.81 -2.63
C LEU A 226 -10.83 -11.06 -1.94
N ASP A 227 -11.04 -12.16 -2.67
CA ASP A 227 -11.49 -13.43 -2.10
C ASP A 227 -10.43 -14.00 -1.14
N GLU A 228 -9.15 -13.98 -1.55
CA GLU A 228 -8.03 -14.36 -0.69
C GLU A 228 -7.91 -13.39 0.50
N ALA A 229 -8.11 -12.08 0.29
CA ALA A 229 -8.08 -11.10 1.36
C ALA A 229 -9.16 -11.37 2.42
N GLU A 230 -10.41 -11.61 2.01
CA GLU A 230 -11.51 -11.96 2.92
C GLU A 230 -11.25 -13.25 3.69
N ALA A 231 -10.72 -14.28 3.03
CA ALA A 231 -10.35 -15.52 3.70
C ALA A 231 -9.31 -15.27 4.82
N HIS A 232 -8.34 -14.39 4.58
CA HIS A 232 -7.35 -14.02 5.60
C HIS A 232 -7.92 -13.10 6.69
N LEU A 233 -8.92 -12.26 6.39
CA LEU A 233 -9.60 -11.41 7.38
C LEU A 233 -10.39 -12.21 8.43
N ALA A 234 -10.64 -13.50 8.21
CA ALA A 234 -11.16 -14.39 9.24
C ALA A 234 -10.15 -14.67 10.38
N THR A 235 -8.86 -14.36 10.18
CA THR A 235 -7.78 -14.58 11.17
C THR A 235 -7.06 -13.29 11.53
N PHE A 236 -6.79 -12.43 10.55
CA PHE A 236 -6.00 -11.22 10.70
C PHE A 236 -6.87 -9.97 10.77
N ASP A 237 -6.40 -8.93 11.45
CA ASP A 237 -7.13 -7.65 11.56
C ASP A 237 -7.11 -6.85 10.24
N GLY A 238 -6.18 -7.20 9.34
CA GLY A 238 -6.03 -6.54 8.06
C GLY A 238 -5.21 -7.35 7.06
N VAL A 239 -5.35 -6.98 5.80
CA VAL A 239 -4.58 -7.55 4.69
C VAL A 239 -3.93 -6.44 3.89
N MET A 240 -2.66 -6.62 3.54
CA MET A 240 -1.90 -5.72 2.69
C MET A 240 -1.58 -6.39 1.34
N ILE A 241 -2.07 -5.80 0.25
CA ILE A 241 -1.86 -6.26 -1.12
C ILE A 241 -0.77 -5.40 -1.78
N GLY A 242 0.27 -6.05 -2.31
CA GLY A 242 1.38 -5.39 -2.99
C GLY A 242 1.26 -5.46 -4.51
N ARG A 243 2.10 -6.30 -5.14
CA ARG A 243 2.24 -6.42 -6.60
C ARG A 243 0.91 -6.55 -7.36
N ALA A 244 -0.09 -7.25 -6.79
CA ALA A 244 -1.39 -7.39 -7.44
C ALA A 244 -2.14 -6.05 -7.55
N ALA A 245 -2.09 -5.20 -6.52
CA ALA A 245 -2.68 -3.87 -6.53
C ALA A 245 -2.05 -2.96 -7.60
N TYR A 246 -0.77 -3.13 -7.91
CA TYR A 246 -0.10 -2.33 -8.94
C TYR A 246 -0.29 -2.89 -10.37
N HIS A 247 -0.13 -4.20 -10.55
CA HIS A 247 -0.17 -4.82 -11.88
C HIS A 247 -1.59 -5.10 -12.38
N ARG A 248 -2.54 -5.27 -11.46
CA ARG A 248 -3.94 -5.57 -11.73
C ARG A 248 -4.84 -4.70 -10.85
N PRO A 249 -4.71 -3.37 -10.87
CA PRO A 249 -5.33 -2.46 -9.91
C PRO A 249 -6.84 -2.63 -9.81
N TRP A 250 -7.53 -2.96 -10.91
CA TRP A 250 -8.97 -3.22 -10.89
C TRP A 250 -9.40 -4.45 -10.05
N SER A 251 -8.48 -5.31 -9.62
CA SER A 251 -8.81 -6.38 -8.67
C SER A 251 -9.29 -5.83 -7.33
N LEU A 252 -9.04 -4.55 -7.02
CA LEU A 252 -9.49 -3.86 -5.82
C LEU A 252 -10.85 -3.17 -5.97
N ALA A 253 -11.47 -3.12 -7.15
CA ALA A 253 -12.66 -2.30 -7.40
C ALA A 253 -13.88 -2.67 -6.55
N GLY A 254 -13.94 -3.90 -6.05
CA GLY A 254 -15.00 -4.36 -5.14
C GLY A 254 -14.72 -4.14 -3.65
N ALA A 255 -13.54 -3.62 -3.29
CA ALA A 255 -13.08 -3.57 -1.90
C ALA A 255 -14.01 -2.75 -1.01
N ASP A 256 -14.39 -1.55 -1.45
CA ASP A 256 -15.25 -0.64 -0.70
C ASP A 256 -16.57 -1.32 -0.31
N ALA A 257 -17.24 -1.97 -1.27
CA ALA A 257 -18.52 -2.62 -1.03
C ALA A 257 -18.38 -3.87 -0.16
N ARG A 258 -17.43 -4.73 -0.50
CA ARG A 258 -17.25 -6.04 0.14
C ARG A 258 -16.70 -5.95 1.56
N LEU A 259 -15.74 -5.05 1.78
CA LEU A 259 -14.99 -4.98 3.04
C LEU A 259 -15.44 -3.82 3.92
N PHE A 260 -15.99 -2.75 3.37
CA PHE A 260 -16.29 -1.53 4.13
C PHE A 260 -17.76 -1.12 4.11
N GLY A 261 -18.59 -1.72 3.25
CA GLY A 261 -20.02 -1.38 3.11
C GLY A 261 -20.29 -0.11 2.30
N ASP A 262 -19.28 0.43 1.61
CA ASP A 262 -19.38 1.65 0.81
C ASP A 262 -19.51 1.35 -0.69
N PRO A 263 -20.24 2.14 -1.49
CA PRO A 263 -20.26 1.94 -2.93
C PRO A 263 -18.89 2.23 -3.57
N PRO A 264 -18.50 1.52 -4.64
CA PRO A 264 -17.23 1.74 -5.31
C PRO A 264 -17.15 3.17 -5.89
N PRO A 265 -15.94 3.76 -6.01
CA PRO A 265 -15.78 5.10 -6.54
C PRO A 265 -16.10 5.27 -8.01
N CYS A 266 -15.91 4.21 -8.79
CA CYS A 266 -16.17 4.19 -10.22
C CYS A 266 -16.86 2.88 -10.58
N ALA A 267 -17.90 2.94 -11.40
CA ALA A 267 -18.66 1.77 -11.81
C ALA A 267 -17.88 0.88 -12.78
N SER A 268 -16.96 1.46 -13.54
CA SER A 268 -16.18 0.74 -14.56
C SER A 268 -14.73 1.22 -14.66
N ARG A 269 -13.89 0.41 -15.31
CA ARG A 269 -12.49 0.78 -15.64
C ARG A 269 -12.43 2.05 -16.46
N ALA A 270 -13.38 2.24 -17.38
CA ALA A 270 -13.46 3.43 -18.21
C ALA A 270 -13.77 4.68 -17.36
N ASP A 271 -14.66 4.55 -16.36
CA ASP A 271 -14.97 5.67 -15.46
C ASP A 271 -13.78 6.04 -14.58
N ALA A 272 -13.07 5.05 -14.04
CA ALA A 272 -11.84 5.30 -13.27
C ALA A 272 -10.75 5.98 -14.10
N ALA A 273 -10.61 5.61 -15.37
CA ALA A 273 -9.72 6.31 -16.28
C ALA A 273 -10.19 7.74 -16.56
N ARG A 274 -11.48 7.97 -16.87
CA ARG A 274 -12.03 9.32 -17.09
C ARG A 274 -11.86 10.21 -15.86
N ALA A 275 -12.02 9.66 -14.67
CA ALA A 275 -11.81 10.37 -13.40
C ALA A 275 -10.36 10.82 -13.16
N MET A 276 -9.40 10.34 -13.96
CA MET A 276 -8.02 10.83 -13.95
C MET A 276 -7.80 12.07 -14.83
N LEU A 277 -8.73 12.41 -15.73
CA LEU A 277 -8.55 13.52 -16.68
C LEU A 277 -8.31 14.87 -15.98
N PRO A 278 -9.11 15.30 -14.98
CA PRO A 278 -8.87 16.58 -14.31
C PRO A 278 -7.52 16.63 -13.59
N TYR A 279 -7.07 15.50 -13.04
CA TYR A 279 -5.77 15.38 -12.40
C TYR A 279 -4.63 15.51 -13.40
N ILE A 280 -4.74 14.80 -14.52
CA ILE A 280 -3.76 14.86 -15.59
C ILE A 280 -3.66 16.28 -16.13
N GLU A 281 -4.78 16.93 -16.43
CA GLU A 281 -4.84 18.33 -16.90
C GLU A 281 -4.12 19.27 -15.93
N ARG A 282 -4.40 19.17 -14.63
CA ARG A 282 -3.78 20.01 -13.60
C ARG A 282 -2.27 19.75 -13.46
N GLU A 283 -1.86 18.49 -13.40
CA GLU A 283 -0.45 18.12 -13.18
C GLU A 283 0.42 18.42 -14.40
N THR A 284 -0.07 18.17 -15.62
CA THR A 284 0.67 18.50 -16.85
C THR A 284 0.78 20.01 -17.04
N ALA A 285 -0.27 20.78 -16.72
CA ALA A 285 -0.19 22.25 -16.70
C ALA A 285 0.85 22.77 -15.68
N ALA A 286 1.05 22.04 -14.58
CA ALA A 286 2.12 22.31 -13.60
C ALA A 286 3.51 21.76 -14.01
N GLY A 287 3.66 21.26 -15.25
CA GLY A 287 4.93 20.80 -15.79
C GLY A 287 5.30 19.36 -15.48
N VAL A 288 4.38 18.54 -14.93
CA VAL A 288 4.62 17.11 -14.74
C VAL A 288 4.56 16.38 -16.09
N PRO A 289 5.60 15.64 -16.50
CA PRO A 289 5.54 14.85 -17.72
C PRO A 289 4.46 13.77 -17.63
N LEU A 290 3.61 13.67 -18.66
CA LEU A 290 2.45 12.77 -18.68
C LEU A 290 2.82 11.30 -18.40
N HIS A 291 3.95 10.81 -18.93
CA HIS A 291 4.40 9.44 -18.70
C HIS A 291 4.58 9.09 -17.21
N ARG A 292 4.91 10.08 -16.35
CA ARG A 292 5.03 9.85 -14.91
C ARG A 292 3.68 9.52 -14.27
N ILE A 293 2.58 10.00 -14.85
CA ILE A 293 1.22 9.69 -14.37
C ILE A 293 0.74 8.39 -15.02
N LEU A 294 0.77 8.32 -16.36
CA LEU A 294 0.12 7.23 -17.10
C LEU A 294 0.83 5.87 -16.99
N ARG A 295 2.11 5.83 -16.57
CA ARG A 295 2.81 4.56 -16.31
C ARG A 295 2.09 3.69 -15.26
N HIS A 296 1.43 4.31 -14.29
CA HIS A 296 0.71 3.63 -13.21
C HIS A 296 -0.64 3.05 -13.67
N MET A 297 -1.20 3.56 -14.76
CA MET A 297 -2.51 3.14 -15.28
C MET A 297 -2.43 1.97 -16.29
N THR A 298 -1.22 1.49 -16.61
CA THR A 298 -1.00 0.44 -17.63
C THR A 298 -1.67 -0.90 -17.31
N GLY A 299 -1.88 -1.19 -16.02
CA GLY A 299 -2.55 -2.39 -15.52
C GLY A 299 -4.08 -2.32 -15.47
N LEU A 300 -4.70 -1.14 -15.70
CA LEU A 300 -6.14 -0.93 -15.48
C LEU A 300 -7.03 -1.92 -16.26
N PHE A 301 -6.69 -2.17 -17.51
CA PHE A 301 -7.37 -3.13 -18.40
C PHE A 301 -6.65 -4.49 -18.48
N HIS A 302 -5.97 -4.92 -17.41
CA HIS A 302 -5.34 -6.25 -17.38
C HIS A 302 -6.38 -7.37 -17.55
N GLY A 303 -6.07 -8.34 -18.41
CA GLY A 303 -6.86 -9.57 -18.57
C GLY A 303 -8.20 -9.41 -19.30
N VAL A 304 -8.50 -8.23 -19.85
CA VAL A 304 -9.76 -7.97 -20.58
C VAL A 304 -9.51 -7.59 -22.05
N PRO A 305 -10.49 -7.80 -22.96
CA PRO A 305 -10.43 -7.30 -24.33
C PRO A 305 -10.03 -5.82 -24.40
N GLY A 306 -9.24 -5.44 -25.40
CA GLY A 306 -8.71 -4.07 -25.52
C GLY A 306 -7.53 -3.73 -24.60
N GLY A 307 -7.27 -4.51 -23.55
CA GLY A 307 -6.21 -4.23 -22.57
C GLY A 307 -4.77 -4.20 -23.12
N ARG A 308 -4.49 -5.01 -24.15
CA ARG A 308 -3.19 -4.94 -24.86
C ARG A 308 -3.05 -3.64 -25.66
N ALA A 309 -4.12 -3.21 -26.32
CA ALA A 309 -4.13 -1.98 -27.11
C ALA A 309 -3.96 -0.76 -26.20
N TRP A 310 -4.71 -0.72 -25.08
CA TRP A 310 -4.54 0.25 -23.99
C TRP A 310 -3.08 0.42 -23.58
N ARG A 311 -2.46 -0.67 -23.11
CA ARG A 311 -1.08 -0.64 -22.60
C ARG A 311 -0.09 -0.17 -23.66
N ARG A 312 -0.20 -0.71 -24.87
CA ARG A 312 0.68 -0.36 -26.00
C ARG A 312 0.56 1.13 -26.33
N TYR A 313 -0.65 1.65 -26.40
CA TYR A 313 -0.87 3.05 -26.75
C TYR A 313 -0.29 4.01 -25.71
N LEU A 314 -0.50 3.74 -24.42
CA LEU A 314 0.10 4.54 -23.35
C LEU A 314 1.63 4.54 -23.43
N ALA A 315 2.24 3.37 -23.57
CA ALA A 315 3.70 3.24 -23.67
C ALA A 315 4.30 4.01 -24.85
N GLN A 316 3.60 3.99 -26.00
CA GLN A 316 4.06 4.64 -27.24
C GLN A 316 3.85 6.15 -27.27
N ASN A 317 2.88 6.69 -26.53
CA ASN A 317 2.46 8.09 -26.70
C ASN A 317 2.68 8.97 -25.47
N ALA A 318 2.65 8.43 -24.24
CA ALA A 318 2.69 9.25 -23.03
C ALA A 318 4.03 9.97 -22.78
N HIS A 319 5.12 9.51 -23.40
CA HIS A 319 6.46 10.08 -23.26
C HIS A 319 6.78 11.17 -24.31
N LYS A 320 5.90 11.37 -25.31
CA LYS A 320 6.15 12.31 -26.41
C LYS A 320 6.09 13.76 -25.93
N PRO A 321 6.88 14.68 -26.53
CA PRO A 321 6.75 16.11 -26.26
C PRO A 321 5.33 16.60 -26.54
N GLY A 322 4.78 17.42 -25.63
CA GLY A 322 3.43 17.96 -25.75
C GLY A 322 2.29 16.97 -25.46
N ALA A 323 2.59 15.74 -25.04
CA ALA A 323 1.56 14.76 -24.70
C ALA A 323 0.72 15.21 -23.50
N GLY A 324 -0.59 15.20 -23.66
CA GLY A 324 -1.58 15.65 -22.69
C GLY A 324 -2.74 14.65 -22.48
N PRO A 325 -3.86 15.13 -21.91
CA PRO A 325 -5.04 14.33 -21.57
C PRO A 325 -5.64 13.56 -22.76
N GLU A 326 -5.46 14.07 -23.98
CA GLU A 326 -5.91 13.43 -25.22
C GLU A 326 -5.32 12.04 -25.44
N VAL A 327 -4.11 11.77 -24.92
CA VAL A 327 -3.49 10.43 -24.96
C VAL A 327 -4.32 9.42 -24.19
N LEU A 328 -4.86 9.81 -23.02
CA LEU A 328 -5.70 8.93 -22.21
C LEU A 328 -7.04 8.66 -22.90
N ARG A 329 -7.66 9.70 -23.49
CA ARG A 329 -8.91 9.57 -24.25
C ARG A 329 -8.75 8.63 -25.44
N ALA A 330 -7.68 8.80 -26.21
CA ALA A 330 -7.38 7.91 -27.34
C ALA A 330 -7.08 6.47 -26.90
N ALA A 331 -6.38 6.28 -25.78
CA ALA A 331 -6.18 4.95 -25.20
C ALA A 331 -7.51 4.28 -24.81
N LEU A 332 -8.45 5.04 -24.23
CA LEU A 332 -9.78 4.55 -23.84
C LEU A 332 -10.60 4.09 -25.03
N ALA A 333 -10.61 4.84 -26.14
CA ALA A 333 -11.33 4.46 -27.35
C ALA A 333 -10.89 3.08 -27.89
N LEU A 334 -9.59 2.73 -27.73
CA LEU A 334 -9.03 1.44 -28.15
C LEU A 334 -9.47 0.24 -27.28
N THR A 335 -10.12 0.48 -26.14
CA THR A 335 -10.59 -0.58 -25.26
C THR A 335 -11.92 -1.19 -25.71
N GLY A 336 -12.65 -0.50 -26.59
CA GLY A 336 -14.01 -0.86 -26.98
C GLY A 336 -15.07 -0.53 -25.91
N CYS A 337 -14.67 0.07 -24.78
CA CYS A 337 -15.59 0.50 -23.72
C CYS A 337 -16.27 1.87 -24.01
N ASP A 338 -15.89 2.55 -25.09
CA ASP A 338 -16.48 3.84 -25.50
C ASP A 338 -17.80 3.71 -26.27
N THR A 339 -18.28 2.50 -26.55
CA THR A 339 -19.56 2.28 -27.25
C THR A 339 -20.79 2.30 -26.33
N GLY A 340 -20.61 2.65 -25.06
CA GLY A 340 -21.61 2.49 -24.00
C GLY A 340 -22.41 3.74 -23.61
N ALA A 341 -22.85 4.56 -24.57
CA ALA A 341 -23.99 5.47 -24.35
C ALA A 341 -25.33 4.88 -24.87
N GLY A 342 -25.34 3.62 -25.34
CA GLY A 342 -26.50 3.05 -26.04
C GLY A 342 -26.86 1.57 -25.79
N SER A 343 -26.25 0.85 -24.84
CA SER A 343 -26.54 -0.59 -24.65
C SER A 343 -27.54 -0.95 -23.55
N ALA A 344 -28.08 0.04 -22.81
CA ALA A 344 -29.16 -0.20 -21.84
C ALA A 344 -30.53 -0.54 -22.48
N ALA A 345 -30.66 -0.47 -23.81
CA ALA A 345 -31.92 -0.69 -24.54
C ALA A 345 -32.05 -2.07 -25.23
N ARG A 346 -31.13 -3.04 -25.00
CA ARG A 346 -31.19 -4.36 -25.67
C ARG A 346 -31.34 -5.57 -24.74
N ALA A 347 -31.71 -5.36 -23.48
CA ALA A 347 -32.07 -6.44 -22.54
C ALA A 347 -33.57 -6.50 -22.22
N ALA A 348 -34.42 -5.88 -23.06
CA ALA A 348 -35.88 -5.90 -22.93
C ALA A 348 -36.57 -6.08 -24.30
N ALA A 349 -36.14 -7.08 -25.06
CA ALA A 349 -36.85 -7.57 -26.24
C ALA A 349 -36.83 -9.11 -26.25
#